data_AF-A0A2P5DSW8-F1
#
_entry.id   AF-A0A2P5DSW8-F1
#
_cell.length_a   1.000
_cell.length_b   1.000
_cell.length_c   1.000
_cell.angle_alpha   90.00
_cell.angle_beta   90.00
_cell.angle_gamma   90.00
#
_symmetry.space_group_name_H-M   'P 1'
#
loop_
_entity.id
_entity.type
_entity.pdbx_description
1 polymer ?
#
loop_
_entity_poly.entity_id
_entity_poly.type
_entity_poly.pdbx_seq_one_letter_code
_entity_poly.pdbx_strand_id
1 'polypeptide(L)'
;MLADVTQGSSNWTLKLTWLQKQQPTQQLLEEEASTQLEILEIWESLESIWKQKSREDWLKEGDQNTKFFHASTVVRRKRNHILAIEKNNGDWLRCRATIGNYLNENFTNLFTLSNPVISEELEVLIDSSITAEENAELCRLPTYDEVKTIV
;
A
#
# COMPACT_ATOMS: atom_id res chain seq x y z
N MET A 1 -9.67 -29.37 -7.95
CA MET A 1 -8.64 -28.40 -7.47
C MET A 1 -9.04 -27.68 -6.19
N LEU A 2 -9.95 -26.69 -6.15
CA LEU A 2 -10.28 -26.01 -4.86
C LEU A 2 -10.99 -26.92 -3.84
N ALA A 3 -11.83 -27.85 -4.31
CA ALA A 3 -12.54 -28.80 -3.46
C ALA A 3 -11.62 -29.88 -2.85
N ASP A 4 -10.50 -30.20 -3.52
CA ASP A 4 -9.53 -31.18 -3.03
C ASP A 4 -8.67 -30.61 -1.90
N VAL A 5 -8.35 -29.31 -1.96
CA VAL A 5 -7.56 -28.64 -0.92
C VAL A 5 -8.38 -28.39 0.35
N THR A 6 -9.68 -28.14 0.24
CA THR A 6 -10.55 -28.00 1.42
C THR A 6 -10.78 -29.34 2.12
N GLN A 7 -10.91 -30.45 1.39
CA GLN A 7 -10.96 -31.79 2.00
C GLN A 7 -9.61 -32.20 2.61
N GLY A 8 -8.49 -31.89 1.96
CA GLY A 8 -7.14 -32.10 2.51
C GLY A 8 -6.90 -31.30 3.79
N SER A 9 -7.30 -30.03 3.82
CA SER A 9 -7.16 -29.14 4.98
C SER A 9 -7.88 -29.66 6.23
N SER A 10 -9.09 -30.21 6.08
CA SER A 10 -9.78 -30.89 7.19
C SER A 10 -8.99 -32.09 7.72
N ASN A 11 -8.38 -32.89 6.85
CA ASN A 11 -7.67 -34.09 7.30
C ASN A 11 -6.38 -33.76 8.07
N TRP A 12 -5.60 -32.77 7.62
CA TRP A 12 -4.35 -32.36 8.28
C TRP A 12 -4.60 -31.65 9.62
N THR A 13 -5.65 -30.82 9.70
CA THR A 13 -6.05 -30.18 10.95
C THR A 13 -6.62 -31.19 11.95
N LEU A 14 -7.38 -32.19 11.49
CA LEU A 14 -7.81 -33.32 12.32
C LEU A 14 -6.61 -34.16 12.80
N LYS A 15 -5.61 -34.40 11.94
CA LYS A 15 -4.38 -35.09 12.34
C LYS A 15 -3.61 -34.31 13.41
N LEU A 16 -3.40 -33.00 13.20
CA LEU A 16 -2.69 -32.15 14.15
C LEU A 16 -3.42 -32.08 15.52
N THR A 17 -4.74 -31.89 15.49
CA THR A 17 -5.54 -31.86 16.72
C THR A 17 -5.62 -33.20 17.43
N TRP A 18 -5.49 -34.31 16.70
CA TRP A 18 -5.36 -35.64 17.27
C TRP A 18 -3.99 -35.84 17.94
N LEU A 19 -2.89 -35.45 17.28
CA LEU A 19 -1.53 -35.52 17.82
C LEU A 19 -1.40 -34.72 19.13
N GLN A 20 -1.96 -33.50 19.17
CA GLN A 20 -1.91 -32.60 20.32
C GLN A 20 -2.66 -33.11 21.57
N LYS A 21 -3.53 -34.12 21.43
CA LYS A 21 -4.30 -34.70 22.55
C LYS A 21 -3.60 -35.89 23.22
N GLN A 22 -2.56 -36.44 22.60
CA GLN A 22 -1.83 -37.58 23.13
C GLN A 22 -0.74 -37.13 24.13
N GLN A 23 -0.22 -38.06 24.94
CA GLN A 23 0.89 -37.75 25.84
C GLN A 23 2.19 -37.48 25.05
N PRO A 24 2.96 -36.43 25.42
CA PRO A 24 4.14 -36.03 24.67
C PRO A 24 5.23 -37.10 24.76
N THR A 25 5.40 -37.83 23.66
CA THR A 25 6.49 -38.78 23.41
C THR A 25 7.39 -38.20 22.33
N GLN A 26 8.70 -38.46 22.35
CA GLN A 26 9.64 -37.88 21.38
C GLN A 26 9.22 -38.09 19.91
N GLN A 27 8.80 -39.31 19.56
CA GLN A 27 8.32 -39.63 18.20
C GLN A 27 7.07 -38.83 17.81
N LEU A 28 6.17 -38.61 18.76
CA LEU A 28 4.94 -37.87 18.53
C LEU A 28 5.22 -36.37 18.34
N LEU A 29 6.20 -35.83 19.06
CA LEU A 29 6.64 -34.43 18.92
C LEU A 29 7.29 -34.19 17.55
N GLU A 30 8.10 -35.14 17.08
CA GLU A 30 8.69 -35.11 15.73
C GLU A 30 7.59 -35.17 14.65
N GLU A 31 6.57 -36.02 14.82
CA GLU A 31 5.43 -36.10 13.89
C GLU A 31 4.56 -34.84 13.91
N GLU A 32 4.35 -34.23 15.08
CA GLU A 32 3.66 -32.95 15.20
C GLU A 32 4.41 -31.86 14.45
N ALA A 33 5.72 -31.73 14.67
CA ALA A 33 6.55 -30.75 14.00
C ALA A 33 6.53 -30.92 12.47
N SER A 34 6.61 -32.15 11.98
CA SER A 34 6.49 -32.46 10.54
C SER A 34 5.13 -32.04 9.99
N THR A 35 4.05 -32.39 10.68
CA THR A 35 2.69 -32.05 10.26
C THR A 35 2.45 -30.54 10.25
N GLN A 36 3.03 -29.81 11.22
CA GLN A 36 2.97 -28.35 11.26
C GLN A 36 3.71 -27.70 10.08
N LEU A 37 4.88 -28.21 9.70
CA LEU A 37 5.64 -27.71 8.55
C LEU A 37 4.87 -27.92 7.23
N GLU A 38 4.33 -29.11 7.01
CA GLU A 38 3.53 -29.41 5.82
C GLU A 38 2.30 -28.49 5.72
N ILE A 39 1.64 -28.24 6.86
CA ILE A 39 0.53 -27.28 6.93
C ILE A 39 1.05 -25.90 6.49
N LEU A 40 2.11 -25.38 7.11
CA LEU A 40 2.64 -24.04 6.79
C LEU A 40 2.96 -23.87 5.30
N GLU A 41 3.59 -24.85 4.67
CA GLU A 41 3.91 -24.84 3.23
C GLU A 41 2.63 -24.75 2.36
N ILE A 42 1.60 -25.52 2.71
CA ILE A 42 0.31 -25.46 2.01
C ILE A 42 -0.36 -24.09 2.19
N TRP A 43 -0.32 -23.53 3.40
CA TRP A 43 -0.89 -22.20 3.67
C TRP A 43 -0.18 -21.11 2.87
N GLU A 44 1.15 -21.16 2.75
CA GLU A 44 1.93 -20.22 1.95
C GLU A 44 1.56 -20.29 0.46
N SER A 45 1.45 -21.52 -0.08
CA SER A 45 1.05 -21.74 -1.47
C SER A 45 -0.39 -21.25 -1.73
N LEU A 46 -1.31 -21.54 -0.81
CA LEU A 46 -2.68 -21.02 -0.87
C LEU A 46 -2.72 -19.50 -0.80
N GLU A 47 -1.94 -18.88 0.08
CA GLU A 47 -1.87 -17.42 0.19
C GLU A 47 -1.42 -16.80 -1.13
N SER A 48 -0.42 -17.39 -1.80
CA SER A 48 0.04 -16.95 -3.13
C SER A 48 -1.09 -17.02 -4.18
N ILE A 49 -1.82 -18.14 -4.21
CA ILE A 49 -2.98 -18.33 -5.11
C ILE A 49 -4.06 -17.27 -4.82
N TRP A 50 -4.38 -17.04 -3.55
CA TRP A 50 -5.39 -16.06 -3.15
C TRP A 50 -4.96 -14.62 -3.44
N LYS A 51 -3.67 -14.29 -3.32
CA LYS A 51 -3.12 -13.00 -3.75
C LYS A 51 -3.31 -12.77 -5.25
N GLN A 52 -3.07 -13.79 -6.08
CA GLN A 52 -3.30 -13.71 -7.52
C GLN A 52 -4.79 -13.54 -7.84
N LYS A 53 -5.65 -14.38 -7.27
CA LYS A 53 -7.11 -14.28 -7.44
C LYS A 53 -7.67 -12.94 -7.02
N SER A 54 -7.25 -12.42 -5.87
CA SER A 54 -7.71 -11.10 -5.40
C SER A 54 -7.37 -9.98 -6.37
N ARG A 55 -6.23 -10.06 -7.09
CA ARG A 55 -5.89 -9.10 -8.15
C ARG A 55 -6.77 -9.28 -9.39
N GLU A 56 -7.07 -10.51 -9.77
CA GLU A 56 -8.00 -10.81 -10.87
C GLU A 56 -9.41 -10.29 -10.56
N ASP A 57 -9.90 -10.53 -9.34
CA ASP A 57 -11.18 -10.02 -8.87
C ASP A 57 -11.18 -8.48 -8.86
N TRP A 58 -10.09 -7.85 -8.39
CA TRP A 58 -9.94 -6.40 -8.47
C TRP A 58 -9.97 -5.87 -9.91
N LEU A 59 -9.31 -6.55 -10.86
CA LEU A 59 -9.32 -6.16 -12.27
C LEU A 59 -10.70 -6.29 -12.92
N LYS A 60 -11.46 -7.34 -12.55
CA LYS A 60 -12.82 -7.57 -13.05
C LYS A 60 -13.83 -6.59 -12.48
N GLU A 61 -13.77 -6.39 -11.18
CA GLU A 61 -14.75 -5.59 -10.43
C GLU A 61 -14.42 -4.09 -10.51
N GLY A 62 -13.16 -3.72 -10.68
CA GLY A 62 -12.71 -2.35 -10.92
C GLY A 62 -13.25 -1.33 -9.91
N ASP A 63 -13.80 -0.24 -10.43
CA ASP A 63 -14.47 0.83 -9.66
C ASP A 63 -16.01 0.66 -9.66
N GLN A 64 -16.51 -0.55 -9.95
CA GLN A 64 -17.94 -0.82 -9.86
C GLN A 64 -18.37 -0.84 -8.39
N ASN A 65 -19.62 -0.43 -8.11
CA ASN A 65 -20.22 -0.45 -6.77
C ASN A 65 -20.54 -1.88 -6.30
N THR A 66 -19.54 -2.75 -6.21
CA THR A 66 -19.71 -4.13 -5.80
C THR A 66 -19.35 -4.33 -4.34
N LYS A 67 -19.77 -5.47 -3.76
CA LYS A 67 -19.46 -5.80 -2.37
C LYS A 67 -17.95 -5.85 -2.13
N PHE A 68 -17.18 -6.28 -3.14
CA PHE A 68 -15.72 -6.31 -3.09
C PHE A 68 -15.12 -4.89 -3.00
N PHE A 69 -15.62 -3.93 -3.79
CA PHE A 69 -15.18 -2.53 -3.72
C PHE A 69 -15.44 -1.92 -2.34
N HIS A 70 -16.64 -2.12 -1.78
CA HIS A 70 -16.97 -1.62 -0.46
C HIS A 70 -16.13 -2.27 0.64
N ALA A 71 -15.91 -3.59 0.59
CA ALA A 71 -15.05 -4.30 1.54
C ALA A 71 -13.59 -3.81 1.45
N SER A 72 -13.04 -3.70 0.24
CA SER A 72 -11.69 -3.19 -0.01
C SER A 72 -11.51 -1.77 0.50
N THR A 73 -12.52 -0.90 0.30
CA THR A 73 -12.52 0.47 0.82
C THR A 73 -12.51 0.50 2.34
N VAL A 74 -13.30 -0.35 3.00
CA VAL A 74 -13.29 -0.44 4.47
C VAL A 74 -11.93 -0.92 4.99
N VAL A 75 -11.33 -1.92 4.36
CA VAL A 75 -9.99 -2.41 4.72
C VAL A 75 -8.94 -1.31 4.54
N ARG A 76 -8.94 -0.61 3.40
CA ARG A 76 -8.04 0.52 3.14
C ARG A 76 -8.25 1.65 4.16
N ARG A 77 -9.49 1.99 4.48
CA ARG A 77 -9.81 3.00 5.51
C ARG A 77 -9.26 2.61 6.88
N LYS A 78 -9.40 1.35 7.29
CA LYS A 78 -8.84 0.85 8.56
C LYS A 78 -7.31 0.89 8.55
N ARG A 79 -6.67 0.44 7.47
CA ARG A 79 -5.20 0.44 7.33
C ARG A 79 -4.61 1.85 7.34
N ASN A 80 -5.27 2.79 6.68
CA ASN A 80 -4.82 4.18 6.59
C ASN A 80 -5.31 5.04 7.76
N HIS A 81 -5.97 4.45 8.76
CA HIS A 81 -6.44 5.19 9.92
C HIS A 81 -5.27 5.44 10.88
N ILE A 82 -4.88 6.71 10.98
CA ILE A 82 -3.89 7.15 11.96
C ILE A 82 -4.59 7.25 13.32
N LEU A 83 -4.28 6.31 14.22
CA LEU A 83 -4.83 6.26 15.58
C LEU A 83 -4.24 7.33 16.49
N ALA A 84 -2.92 7.50 16.42
CA ALA A 84 -2.21 8.49 17.21
C ALA A 84 -0.88 8.88 16.56
N ILE A 85 -0.39 10.09 16.86
CA ILE A 85 0.93 10.58 16.50
C ILE A 85 1.63 11.06 17.77
N GLU A 86 2.89 10.65 17.95
CA GLU A 86 3.76 11.19 19.00
C GLU A 86 4.44 12.47 18.50
N LYS A 87 4.41 13.51 19.32
CA LYS A 87 5.10 14.78 19.07
C LYS A 87 6.57 14.69 19.50
N ASN A 88 7.36 15.66 19.04
CA ASN A 88 8.78 15.79 19.42
C ASN A 88 9.03 15.98 20.92
N ASN A 89 8.01 16.41 21.69
CA ASN A 89 8.07 16.57 23.13
C ASN A 89 7.57 15.34 23.92
N GLY A 90 7.23 14.23 23.25
CA GLY A 90 6.73 13.00 23.86
C GLY A 90 5.22 12.95 24.09
N ASP A 91 4.47 14.00 23.72
CA ASP A 91 3.01 14.02 23.85
C ASP A 91 2.32 13.26 22.71
N TRP A 92 1.28 12.49 23.04
CA TRP A 92 0.51 11.72 22.07
C TRP A 92 -0.77 12.46 21.64
N LEU A 93 -0.89 12.71 20.34
CA LEU A 93 -2.11 13.22 19.70
C LEU A 93 -2.98 12.07 19.23
N ARG A 94 -4.23 11.99 19.69
CA ARG A 94 -5.20 10.95 19.28
C ARG A 94 -6.41 11.48 18.53
N CYS A 95 -6.62 12.80 18.54
CA CYS A 95 -7.75 13.44 17.87
C CYS A 95 -7.38 13.78 16.41
N ARG A 96 -8.25 13.43 15.47
CA ARG A 96 -8.03 13.66 14.03
C ARG A 96 -7.80 15.14 13.72
N ALA A 97 -8.54 16.04 14.36
CA ALA A 97 -8.39 17.49 14.15
C ALA A 97 -7.01 17.97 14.62
N THR A 98 -6.58 17.55 15.82
CA THR A 98 -5.28 17.94 16.36
C THR A 98 -4.12 17.33 15.57
N ILE A 99 -4.27 16.08 15.09
CA ILE A 99 -3.28 15.42 14.22
C ILE A 99 -3.14 16.18 12.90
N GLY A 100 -4.27 16.54 12.27
CA GLY A 100 -4.25 17.29 11.01
C GLY A 100 -3.57 18.64 11.13
N ASN A 101 -3.87 19.41 12.18
CA ASN A 101 -3.24 20.70 12.42
C ASN A 101 -1.73 20.55 12.67
N TYR A 102 -1.33 19.58 13.50
CA TYR A 102 0.08 19.31 13.78
C TYR A 102 0.86 18.95 12.53
N LEU A 103 0.31 18.08 11.66
CA LEU A 103 0.95 17.72 10.40
C LEU A 103 1.10 18.94 9.47
N ASN A 104 0.04 19.74 9.33
CA ASN A 104 0.10 20.96 8.51
C ASN A 104 1.18 21.92 9.00
N GLU A 105 1.19 22.25 10.29
CA GLU A 105 2.21 23.13 10.88
C GLU A 105 3.62 22.56 10.69
N ASN A 106 3.81 21.26 10.93
CA ASN A 106 5.10 20.62 10.80
C ASN A 106 5.62 20.67 9.35
N PHE A 107 4.78 20.29 8.36
CA PHE A 107 5.18 20.32 6.96
C PHE A 107 5.34 21.75 6.43
N THR A 108 4.48 22.69 6.80
CA THR A 108 4.67 24.10 6.44
C THR A 108 6.01 24.60 6.94
N ASN A 109 6.37 24.32 8.19
CA ASN A 109 7.68 24.68 8.71
C ASN A 109 8.81 23.98 7.96
N LEU A 110 8.73 22.66 7.74
CA LEU A 110 9.74 21.91 6.98
C LEU A 110 10.01 22.47 5.59
N PHE A 111 8.95 22.84 4.85
CA PHE A 111 9.08 23.38 3.50
C PHE A 111 9.39 24.88 3.45
N THR A 112 9.24 25.60 4.55
CA THR A 112 9.61 27.03 4.65
C THR A 112 11.03 27.23 5.17
N LEU A 113 11.60 26.24 5.86
CA LEU A 113 12.96 26.31 6.42
C LEU A 113 14.05 26.44 5.36
N SER A 114 13.79 26.03 4.12
CA SER A 114 14.71 26.20 3.00
C SER A 114 14.21 27.30 2.06
N ASN A 115 14.50 28.55 2.38
CA ASN A 115 14.64 29.59 1.37
C ASN A 115 16.14 29.82 1.12
N PRO A 116 16.87 28.84 0.51
CA PRO A 116 18.24 29.09 0.13
C PRO A 116 18.22 30.24 -0.86
N VAL A 117 19.00 31.29 -0.58
CA VAL A 117 19.33 32.28 -1.62
C VAL A 117 20.11 31.50 -2.67
N ILE A 118 19.44 31.14 -3.76
CA ILE A 118 20.09 30.52 -4.92
C ILE A 118 21.08 31.56 -5.42
N SER A 119 22.39 31.27 -5.32
CA SER A 119 23.43 32.17 -5.81
C SER A 119 23.21 32.38 -7.31
N GLU A 120 23.22 33.62 -7.77
CA GLU A 120 23.17 34.00 -9.20
C GLU A 120 24.24 33.26 -10.02
N GLU A 121 25.33 32.83 -9.38
CA GLU A 121 26.38 32.01 -10.01
C GLU A 121 25.88 30.64 -10.50
N LEU A 122 24.80 30.08 -9.93
CA LEU A 122 24.20 28.82 -10.36
C LEU A 122 23.36 28.96 -11.64
N GLU A 123 22.86 30.16 -11.94
CA GLU A 123 22.13 30.42 -13.20
C GLU A 123 23.07 30.40 -14.40
N VAL A 124 24.36 30.72 -14.21
CA VAL A 124 25.38 30.68 -15.26
C VAL A 124 25.87 29.26 -15.56
N LEU A 125 25.63 28.30 -14.65
CA LEU A 125 26.03 26.90 -14.81
C LEU A 125 25.08 26.08 -15.69
N ILE A 126 23.89 26.60 -16.00
CA ILE A 126 22.89 25.93 -16.81
C ILE A 126 22.79 26.68 -18.14
N ASP A 127 23.27 26.07 -19.22
CA ASP A 127 23.05 26.59 -20.56
C ASP A 127 21.55 26.61 -20.88
N SER A 128 21.05 27.73 -21.39
CA SER A 128 19.65 27.88 -21.79
C SER A 128 19.33 26.91 -22.93
N SER A 129 18.62 25.82 -22.61
CA SER A 129 18.21 24.79 -23.58
C SER A 129 17.08 25.25 -24.52
N ILE A 130 16.44 26.37 -24.23
CA ILE A 130 15.34 26.94 -24.99
C ILE A 130 15.79 28.31 -25.48
N THR A 131 15.72 28.53 -26.79
CA THR A 131 16.03 29.82 -27.40
C THR A 131 14.96 30.85 -27.03
N ALA A 132 15.30 32.14 -27.08
CA ALA A 132 14.35 33.21 -26.77
C ALA A 132 13.10 33.17 -27.67
N GLU A 133 13.25 32.71 -28.92
CA GLU A 133 12.16 32.55 -29.88
C GLU A 133 11.22 31.41 -29.50
N GLU A 134 11.77 30.23 -29.16
CA GLU A 134 10.98 29.08 -28.67
C GLU A 134 10.24 29.42 -27.38
N ASN A 135 10.88 30.16 -26.46
CA ASN A 135 10.23 30.59 -25.23
C ASN A 135 9.07 31.57 -25.49
N ALA A 136 9.24 32.49 -26.45
CA ALA A 136 8.18 33.40 -26.86
C ALA A 136 7.00 32.67 -27.51
N GLU A 137 7.27 31.59 -28.25
CA GLU A 137 6.23 30.74 -28.84
C GLU A 137 5.49 29.92 -27.78
N LEU A 138 6.20 29.34 -26.81
CA LEU A 138 5.61 28.60 -25.68
C LEU A 138 4.77 29.49 -24.75
N CYS A 139 5.17 30.75 -24.58
CA CYS A 139 4.42 31.73 -23.79
C CYS A 139 3.30 32.43 -24.59
N ARG A 140 3.14 32.14 -25.88
CA ARG A 140 2.10 32.74 -26.73
C ARG A 140 0.73 32.19 -26.36
N LEU A 141 -0.28 33.05 -26.43
CA LEU A 141 -1.67 32.60 -26.33
C LEU A 141 -2.00 31.64 -27.49
N PRO A 142 -2.64 30.49 -27.21
CA PRO A 142 -3.01 29.55 -28.25
C PRO A 142 -4.01 30.17 -29.21
N THR A 143 -3.85 29.87 -30.49
CA THR A 143 -4.73 30.37 -31.55
C THR A 143 -6.03 29.60 -31.64
N TYR A 144 -7.09 30.26 -32.11
CA TYR A 144 -8.42 29.68 -32.26
C TYR A 144 -8.40 28.36 -33.07
N ASP A 145 -7.59 28.30 -34.12
CA ASP A 145 -7.52 27.12 -34.98
C ASP A 145 -6.84 25.92 -34.30
N GLU A 146 -5.84 26.15 -33.42
CA GLU A 146 -5.20 25.11 -32.60
C GLU A 146 -6.18 24.53 -31.57
N VAL A 147 -6.99 25.40 -30.94
CA VAL A 147 -8.03 24.96 -30.00
C VAL A 147 -9.11 24.15 -30.71
N LYS A 148 -9.48 24.56 -31.94
CA LYS A 148 -10.53 23.90 -32.74
C LYS A 148 -10.11 22.54 -33.30
N THR A 149 -8.82 22.27 -33.46
CA THR A 149 -8.34 20.97 -33.98
C THR A 149 -8.25 19.88 -32.90
N ILE A 150 -8.23 20.28 -31.62
CA ILE A 150 -8.12 19.36 -30.47
C ILE A 150 -9.50 18.98 -29.91
N VAL A 151 -10.55 19.77 -30.16
CA VAL A 151 -11.95 19.51 -29.76
C VAL A 151 -12.74 18.86 -30.88
#